data_AF-A0AAJ8KQ82-F1
#
_entry.id   AF-A0AAJ8KQ82-F1
#
_cell.length_a   1.000
_cell.length_b   1.000
_cell.length_c   1.000
_cell.angle_alpha   90.00
_cell.angle_beta   90.00
_cell.angle_gamma   90.00
#
_symmetry.space_group_name_H-M   'P 1'
#
loop_
_entity.id
_entity.type
_entity.pdbx_description
1 polymer ?
#
loop_
_entity_poly.entity_id
_entity_poly.type
_entity_poly.pdbx_seq_one_letter_code
_entity_poly.pdbx_strand_id
1 'polypeptide(L)'
;MSEAWWKEAVVYQIYPQSFKDTNNLRDLQGVISKIPYLKSLGVDVVWICPIFKSPQHDNGYDIADYYEIDPRYGTVQDVEELIAGLKKEGIKLLLDLVVYHTSDENEWFIESRKSKASPKRDWYIWKPAKNDQEGNRLPPTNWRSLMFGGSTWEWDESTKEYYLHSFCKEQPDLSWENPEDSEWT
;
A
#
# COMPACT_ATOMS: atom_id res chain seq x y z
N MET A 1 -4.40 13.31 -33.48
CA MET A 1 -3.90 12.68 -32.25
C MET A 1 -4.70 11.42 -32.04
N SER A 2 -4.09 10.26 -31.82
CA SER A 2 -4.85 9.07 -31.43
C SER A 2 -5.54 9.39 -30.10
N GLU A 3 -6.86 9.23 -30.03
CA GLU A 3 -7.58 9.42 -28.79
C GLU A 3 -7.01 8.49 -27.71
N ALA A 4 -6.89 9.03 -26.50
CA ALA A 4 -6.34 8.29 -25.38
C ALA A 4 -7.38 7.25 -24.93
N TRP A 5 -7.09 5.97 -25.16
CA TRP A 5 -8.02 4.85 -24.95
C TRP A 5 -8.68 4.83 -23.56
N TRP A 6 -7.98 5.31 -22.52
CA TRP A 6 -8.46 5.30 -21.15
C TRP A 6 -9.60 6.31 -20.89
N LYS A 7 -9.81 7.29 -21.77
CA LYS A 7 -10.88 8.30 -21.61
C LYS A 7 -12.28 7.74 -21.82
N GLU A 8 -12.39 6.66 -22.60
CA GLU A 8 -13.66 6.03 -22.97
C GLU A 8 -13.82 4.64 -22.31
N ALA A 9 -12.82 4.22 -21.53
CA ALA A 9 -12.78 2.89 -20.94
C ALA A 9 -13.76 2.75 -19.76
N VAL A 10 -14.48 1.64 -19.73
CA VAL A 10 -15.27 1.22 -18.57
C VAL A 10 -14.35 0.50 -17.59
N VAL A 11 -14.13 1.12 -16.42
CA VAL A 11 -13.31 0.57 -15.33
C VAL A 11 -14.19 -0.16 -14.33
N TYR A 12 -13.81 -1.40 -14.01
CA TYR A 12 -14.44 -2.20 -12.96
C TYR A 12 -13.44 -2.43 -11.82
N GLN A 13 -13.70 -1.85 -10.66
CA GLN A 13 -12.86 -2.01 -9.48
C GLN A 13 -13.23 -3.27 -8.71
N ILE A 14 -12.23 -4.06 -8.34
CA ILE A 14 -12.37 -5.31 -7.62
C ILE A 14 -11.61 -5.20 -6.29
N TYR A 15 -12.34 -5.43 -5.20
CA TYR A 15 -11.76 -5.72 -3.90
C TYR A 15 -11.65 -7.25 -3.74
N PRO A 16 -10.44 -7.85 -3.85
CA PRO A 16 -10.27 -9.30 -4.06
C PRO A 16 -10.95 -10.18 -3.01
N GLN A 17 -10.75 -9.85 -1.73
CA GLN A 17 -11.29 -10.56 -0.56
C GLN A 17 -12.82 -10.71 -0.57
N SER A 18 -13.55 -9.82 -1.23
CA SER A 18 -15.02 -9.81 -1.22
C SER A 18 -15.66 -10.07 -2.59
N PHE A 19 -14.85 -10.32 -3.62
CA PHE A 19 -15.38 -10.45 -4.98
C PHE A 19 -15.94 -11.84 -5.25
N LYS A 20 -15.14 -12.88 -5.02
CA LYS A 20 -15.58 -14.26 -5.22
C LYS A 20 -14.76 -15.22 -4.36
N ASP A 21 -15.38 -15.70 -3.30
CA ASP A 21 -14.85 -16.82 -2.52
C ASP A 21 -14.84 -18.10 -3.37
N THR A 22 -13.71 -18.79 -3.36
CA THR A 22 -13.48 -20.06 -4.04
C THR A 22 -13.17 -21.20 -3.06
N ASN A 23 -13.88 -21.28 -1.93
CA ASN A 23 -13.83 -22.41 -0.98
C ASN A 23 -12.39 -22.74 -0.54
N ASN A 24 -11.68 -21.74 0.03
CA ASN A 24 -10.25 -21.80 0.42
C ASN A 24 -9.23 -21.76 -0.73
N LEU A 25 -9.63 -21.47 -1.96
CA LEU A 25 -8.70 -21.12 -3.03
C LEU A 25 -8.47 -19.60 -3.04
N ARG A 26 -7.20 -19.22 -3.19
CA ARG A 26 -6.63 -17.89 -3.42
C ARG A 26 -7.56 -16.94 -4.19
N ASP A 27 -7.84 -15.76 -3.65
CA ASP A 27 -8.84 -14.81 -4.18
C ASP A 27 -8.64 -14.44 -5.67
N LEU A 28 -7.38 -14.40 -6.15
CA LEU A 28 -7.08 -14.12 -7.56
C LEU A 28 -7.64 -15.17 -8.52
N GLN A 29 -7.68 -16.44 -8.11
CA GLN A 29 -8.29 -17.51 -8.92
C GLN A 29 -9.82 -17.31 -9.03
N GLY A 30 -10.44 -16.77 -7.98
CA GLY A 30 -11.81 -16.29 -8.01
C GLY A 30 -12.03 -15.23 -9.09
N VAL A 31 -11.14 -14.24 -9.18
CA VAL A 31 -11.18 -13.20 -10.22
C VAL A 31 -10.99 -13.79 -11.62
N ILE A 32 -9.98 -14.65 -11.80
CA ILE A 32 -9.69 -15.32 -13.09
C ILE A 32 -10.92 -16.07 -13.60
N SER A 33 -11.61 -16.81 -12.72
CA SER A 33 -12.83 -17.56 -13.08
C SER A 33 -13.99 -16.68 -13.57
N LYS A 34 -13.95 -15.38 -13.28
CA LYS A 34 -14.98 -14.39 -13.62
C LYS A 34 -14.61 -13.48 -14.79
N ILE A 35 -13.45 -13.67 -15.42
CA ILE A 35 -13.08 -12.95 -16.64
C ILE A 35 -14.19 -13.01 -17.73
N PRO A 36 -14.85 -14.16 -18.00
CA PRO A 36 -15.95 -14.20 -18.97
C PRO A 36 -17.14 -13.32 -18.57
N TYR A 37 -17.42 -13.21 -17.27
CA TYR A 37 -18.47 -12.33 -16.75
C TYR A 37 -18.10 -10.86 -16.93
N LEU A 38 -16.87 -10.47 -16.57
CA LEU A 38 -16.36 -9.10 -16.76
C LEU A 38 -16.41 -8.69 -18.24
N LYS A 39 -16.07 -9.62 -19.14
CA LYS A 39 -16.21 -9.39 -20.58
C LYS A 39 -17.66 -9.18 -21.01
N SER A 40 -18.59 -9.99 -20.50
CA SER A 40 -20.02 -9.88 -20.83
C SER A 40 -20.65 -8.56 -20.38
N LEU A 41 -20.10 -7.94 -19.32
CA LEU A 41 -20.49 -6.61 -18.87
C LEU A 41 -19.98 -5.48 -19.77
N GLY A 42 -19.01 -5.74 -20.66
CA GLY A 42 -18.37 -4.72 -21.48
C GLY A 42 -17.26 -3.95 -20.75
N VAL A 43 -16.60 -4.57 -19.77
CA VAL A 43 -15.47 -3.95 -19.05
C VAL A 43 -14.23 -3.88 -19.94
N ASP A 44 -13.56 -2.72 -19.95
CA ASP A 44 -12.30 -2.50 -20.66
C ASP A 44 -11.08 -2.59 -19.73
N VAL A 45 -11.24 -2.20 -18.46
CA VAL A 45 -10.18 -2.21 -17.44
C VAL A 45 -10.70 -2.83 -16.15
N VAL A 46 -9.93 -3.76 -15.61
CA VAL A 46 -10.11 -4.24 -14.24
C VAL A 46 -9.08 -3.53 -13.36
N TRP A 47 -9.56 -2.80 -12.35
CA TRP A 47 -8.70 -2.23 -11.31
C TRP A 47 -8.78 -3.10 -10.07
N ILE A 48 -7.65 -3.65 -9.64
CA ILE A 48 -7.58 -4.48 -8.44
C ILE A 48 -6.99 -3.66 -7.29
N CYS A 49 -7.71 -3.59 -6.17
CA CYS A 49 -7.22 -3.07 -4.90
C CYS A 49 -5.93 -3.81 -4.46
N PRO A 50 -5.13 -3.29 -3.51
CA PRO A 50 -3.82 -3.85 -3.20
C PRO A 50 -3.82 -5.36 -2.93
N ILE A 51 -2.93 -6.07 -3.62
CA ILE A 51 -2.71 -7.53 -3.47
C ILE A 51 -1.29 -7.87 -3.00
N PHE A 52 -0.47 -6.85 -2.76
CA PHE A 52 0.89 -7.00 -2.25
C PHE A 52 0.87 -7.51 -0.82
N LYS A 53 1.98 -8.10 -0.39
CA LYS A 53 2.13 -8.63 0.96
C LYS A 53 1.88 -7.55 2.00
N SER A 54 0.94 -7.82 2.91
CA SER A 54 0.49 -6.85 3.90
C SER A 54 0.04 -7.53 5.21
N PRO A 55 0.32 -6.94 6.38
CA PRO A 55 -0.25 -7.37 7.65
C PRO A 55 -1.78 -7.24 7.72
N GLN A 56 -2.38 -6.40 6.86
CA GLN A 56 -3.82 -6.11 6.74
C GLN A 56 -4.37 -5.22 7.85
N HIS A 57 -3.56 -4.34 8.44
CA HIS A 57 -4.05 -3.31 9.35
C HIS A 57 -4.96 -2.31 8.66
N ASP A 58 -4.75 -2.10 7.36
CA ASP A 58 -5.61 -1.30 6.48
C ASP A 58 -5.95 -2.07 5.21
N ASN A 59 -6.34 -3.35 5.36
CA ASN A 59 -6.92 -4.15 4.27
C ASN A 59 -6.05 -4.22 2.98
N GLY A 60 -4.72 -4.24 3.14
CA GLY A 60 -3.77 -4.35 2.04
C GLY A 60 -3.06 -3.05 1.67
N TYR A 61 -3.52 -1.89 2.17
CA TYR A 61 -2.86 -0.60 1.92
C TYR A 61 -1.60 -0.40 2.78
N ASP A 62 -1.44 -1.16 3.86
CA ASP A 62 -0.21 -1.26 4.64
C ASP A 62 0.76 -2.29 4.02
N ILE A 63 1.51 -1.88 2.99
CA ILE A 63 2.37 -2.79 2.21
C ILE A 63 3.71 -3.07 2.91
N ALA A 64 3.96 -4.35 3.22
CA ALA A 64 5.23 -4.83 3.78
C ALA A 64 6.25 -5.21 2.70
N ASP A 65 5.80 -5.66 1.52
CA ASP A 65 6.68 -5.99 0.39
C ASP A 65 5.95 -5.77 -0.94
N TYR A 66 6.51 -4.93 -1.80
CA TYR A 66 5.98 -4.59 -3.14
C TYR A 66 6.26 -5.65 -4.20
N TYR A 67 7.16 -6.60 -3.94
CA TYR A 67 7.58 -7.63 -4.90
C TYR A 67 6.90 -8.98 -4.62
N GLU A 68 6.29 -9.15 -3.46
CA GLU A 68 5.52 -10.34 -3.08
C GLU A 68 4.01 -10.08 -3.11
N ILE A 69 3.25 -11.12 -3.52
CA ILE A 69 1.79 -11.15 -3.41
C ILE A 69 1.42 -11.73 -2.06
N ASP A 70 0.41 -11.16 -1.41
CA ASP A 70 -0.07 -11.69 -0.14
C ASP A 70 -0.56 -13.14 -0.32
N PRO A 71 -0.09 -14.10 0.50
CA PRO A 71 -0.48 -15.50 0.35
C PRO A 71 -2.00 -15.75 0.43
N ARG A 72 -2.75 -14.82 1.06
CA ARG A 72 -4.22 -14.85 1.08
C ARG A 72 -4.82 -14.70 -0.33
N TYR A 73 -4.23 -13.84 -1.15
CA TYR A 73 -4.71 -13.57 -2.51
C TYR A 73 -4.13 -14.52 -3.56
N GLY A 74 -2.87 -14.95 -3.39
CA GLY A 74 -2.23 -15.92 -4.27
C GLY A 74 -0.71 -15.79 -4.37
N THR A 75 -0.15 -16.10 -5.54
CA THR A 75 1.26 -15.87 -5.86
C THR A 75 1.43 -15.00 -7.10
N VAL A 76 2.67 -14.60 -7.37
CA VAL A 76 3.04 -13.87 -8.61
C VAL A 76 2.58 -14.63 -9.86
N GLN A 77 2.63 -15.98 -9.86
CA GLN A 77 2.13 -16.78 -10.98
C GLN A 77 0.61 -16.65 -11.18
N ASP A 78 -0.17 -16.51 -10.11
CA ASP A 78 -1.61 -16.25 -10.23
C ASP A 78 -1.87 -14.86 -10.85
N VAL A 79 -1.01 -13.87 -10.57
CA VAL A 79 -1.06 -12.55 -11.21
C VAL A 79 -0.71 -12.64 -12.69
N GLU A 80 0.32 -13.41 -13.06
CA GLU A 80 0.68 -13.67 -14.46
C GLU A 80 -0.47 -14.34 -15.22
N GLU A 81 -1.13 -15.33 -14.61
CA GLU A 81 -2.30 -16.00 -15.18
C GLU A 81 -3.47 -15.02 -15.37
N LEU A 82 -3.74 -14.16 -14.38
CA LEU A 82 -4.76 -13.12 -14.47
C LEU A 82 -4.47 -12.14 -15.60
N ILE A 83 -3.23 -11.66 -15.72
CA ILE A 83 -2.80 -10.76 -16.80
C ILE A 83 -3.03 -11.43 -18.16
N ALA A 84 -2.62 -12.69 -18.31
CA ALA A 84 -2.79 -13.44 -19.55
C ALA A 84 -4.28 -13.64 -19.89
N GLY A 85 -5.10 -14.00 -18.90
CA GLY A 85 -6.54 -14.20 -19.06
C GLY A 85 -7.28 -12.92 -19.47
N LEU A 86 -7.02 -11.80 -18.79
CA LEU A 86 -7.63 -10.51 -19.12
C LEU A 86 -7.21 -10.05 -20.51
N LYS A 87 -5.92 -10.16 -20.84
CA LYS A 87 -5.38 -9.79 -22.15
C LYS A 87 -6.02 -10.57 -23.29
N LYS A 88 -6.31 -11.87 -23.09
CA LYS A 88 -7.00 -12.71 -24.08
C LYS A 88 -8.39 -12.17 -24.45
N GLU A 89 -9.10 -11.59 -23.48
CA GLU A 89 -10.41 -10.97 -23.68
C GLU A 89 -10.34 -9.48 -24.07
N GLY A 90 -9.13 -8.95 -24.27
CA GLY A 90 -8.89 -7.54 -24.57
C GLY A 90 -9.10 -6.59 -23.39
N ILE A 91 -9.13 -7.11 -22.16
CA ILE A 91 -9.30 -6.34 -20.92
C ILE A 91 -7.91 -5.99 -20.37
N LYS A 92 -7.74 -4.76 -19.89
CA LYS A 92 -6.50 -4.30 -19.26
C LYS A 92 -6.56 -4.47 -17.75
N LEU A 93 -5.42 -4.70 -17.12
CA LEU A 93 -5.27 -4.73 -15.68
C LEU A 93 -4.65 -3.42 -15.20
N LEU A 94 -5.25 -2.81 -14.19
CA LEU A 94 -4.71 -1.72 -13.39
C LEU A 94 -4.50 -2.23 -11.95
N LEU A 95 -3.29 -2.08 -11.43
CA LEU A 95 -2.98 -2.39 -10.04
C LEU A 95 -2.94 -1.12 -9.22
N ASP A 96 -3.47 -1.18 -8.01
CA ASP A 96 -3.34 -0.10 -7.04
C ASP A 96 -1.88 0.00 -6.55
N LEU A 97 -1.31 1.21 -6.59
CA LEU A 97 0.07 1.46 -6.21
C LEU A 97 0.10 2.43 -5.02
N VAL A 98 0.36 1.88 -3.83
CA VAL A 98 0.37 2.64 -2.58
C VAL A 98 1.81 2.98 -2.21
N VAL A 99 2.23 4.21 -2.50
CA VAL A 99 3.62 4.67 -2.30
C VAL A 99 3.74 5.82 -1.30
N TYR A 100 2.63 6.31 -0.76
CA TYR A 100 2.69 7.41 0.21
C TYR A 100 3.23 6.96 1.57
N HIS A 101 2.95 5.72 1.95
CA HIS A 101 3.39 5.06 3.17
C HIS A 101 3.70 3.59 2.87
N THR A 102 4.42 2.94 3.78
CA THR A 102 4.57 1.48 3.81
C THR A 102 3.98 0.93 5.09
N SER A 103 3.96 -0.39 5.28
CA SER A 103 3.81 -1.00 6.60
C SER A 103 5.05 -0.72 7.48
N ASP A 104 4.87 -0.70 8.80
CA ASP A 104 5.96 -0.73 9.78
C ASP A 104 6.72 -2.08 9.84
N GLU A 105 6.19 -3.12 9.20
CA GLU A 105 6.86 -4.38 8.92
C GLU A 105 7.68 -4.37 7.62
N ASN A 106 7.63 -3.28 6.84
CA ASN A 106 8.45 -3.15 5.64
C ASN A 106 9.94 -3.06 6.01
N GLU A 107 10.81 -3.75 5.26
CA GLU A 107 12.25 -3.77 5.49
C GLU A 107 12.87 -2.37 5.55
N TRP A 108 12.31 -1.42 4.79
CA TRP A 108 12.73 -0.03 4.75
C TRP A 108 12.50 0.65 6.09
N PHE A 109 11.31 0.51 6.67
CA PHE A 109 11.00 1.09 7.98
C PHE A 109 11.78 0.39 9.09
N ILE A 110 11.88 -0.94 9.04
CA ILE A 110 12.68 -1.74 9.98
C ILE A 110 14.13 -1.27 9.99
N GLU A 111 14.72 -0.98 8.84
CA GLU A 111 16.08 -0.45 8.77
C GLU A 111 16.16 1.02 9.24
N SER A 112 15.19 1.85 8.88
CA SER A 112 15.11 3.27 9.29
C SER A 112 15.00 3.43 10.82
N ARG A 113 14.25 2.55 11.48
CA ARG A 113 14.03 2.58 12.94
C ARG A 113 15.18 2.00 13.76
N LYS A 114 16.13 1.27 13.16
CA LYS A 114 17.27 0.66 13.90
C LYS A 114 18.14 1.70 14.59
N SER A 115 18.40 2.83 13.94
CA SER A 115 19.20 3.91 14.50
C SER A 115 19.02 5.22 13.75
N LYS A 116 19.36 6.34 14.39
CA LYS A 116 19.40 7.67 13.74
C LYS A 116 20.50 7.81 12.69
N ALA A 117 21.45 6.88 12.62
CA ALA A 117 22.54 6.85 11.64
C ALA A 117 22.28 5.84 10.51
N SER A 118 21.08 5.25 10.45
CA SER A 118 20.70 4.30 9.40
C SER A 118 20.74 4.98 8.02
N PRO A 119 21.22 4.31 6.97
CA PRO A 119 21.16 4.84 5.62
C PRO A 119 19.72 5.11 5.16
N LYS A 120 18.74 4.38 5.71
CA LYS A 120 17.31 4.56 5.41
C LYS A 120 16.62 5.50 6.41
N ARG A 121 17.36 6.24 7.23
CA ARG A 121 16.76 7.11 8.26
C ARG A 121 15.82 8.13 7.64
N ASP A 122 16.29 8.81 6.59
CA ASP A 122 15.57 9.91 5.96
C ASP A 122 14.54 9.48 4.92
N TRP A 123 14.34 8.16 4.73
CA TRP A 123 13.25 7.61 3.92
C TRP A 123 11.89 7.75 4.61
N TYR A 124 11.88 8.00 5.91
CA TYR A 124 10.68 8.24 6.71
C TYR A 124 10.81 9.54 7.49
N ILE A 125 9.68 10.11 7.87
CA ILE A 125 9.65 11.41 8.53
C ILE A 125 9.80 11.22 10.04
N TRP A 126 11.01 11.46 10.55
CA TRP A 126 11.32 11.43 11.99
C TRP A 126 11.47 12.83 12.56
N LYS A 127 10.95 13.05 13.78
CA LYS A 127 11.09 14.32 14.52
C LYS A 127 11.27 14.09 16.03
N PRO A 128 12.10 14.89 16.71
CA PRO A 128 12.21 14.84 18.16
C PRO A 128 10.90 15.29 18.83
N ALA A 129 10.70 14.84 20.06
CA ALA A 129 9.62 15.33 20.88
C ALA A 129 9.72 16.83 21.17
N LYS A 130 8.56 17.48 21.27
CA LYS A 130 8.44 18.74 22.01
C LYS A 130 8.20 18.41 23.48
N ASN A 131 8.60 19.29 24.39
CA ASN A 131 8.29 19.14 25.80
C ASN A 131 7.41 20.31 26.25
N ASP A 132 6.43 20.06 27.11
CA ASP A 132 5.73 21.13 27.81
C ASP A 132 6.57 21.70 28.96
N GLN A 133 6.01 22.66 29.69
CA GLN A 133 6.69 23.30 30.83
C GLN A 133 6.92 22.34 32.01
N GLU A 134 6.19 21.22 32.07
CA GLU A 134 6.29 20.19 33.11
C GLU A 134 7.24 19.06 32.71
N GLY A 135 7.76 19.09 31.47
CA GLY A 135 8.65 18.07 30.92
C GLY A 135 7.92 16.87 30.30
N ASN A 136 6.60 16.94 30.12
CA ASN A 136 5.85 15.89 29.44
C ASN A 136 6.12 15.94 27.93
N ARG A 137 6.21 14.75 27.34
CA ARG A 137 6.47 14.57 25.92
C ARG A 137 5.24 14.91 25.08
N LEU A 138 5.41 15.79 24.11
CA LEU A 138 4.39 16.21 23.15
C LEU A 138 4.81 15.88 21.71
N PRO A 139 3.85 15.53 20.85
CA PRO A 139 4.11 15.34 19.43
C PRO A 139 4.56 16.65 18.75
N PRO A 140 5.31 16.57 17.64
CA PRO A 140 5.80 17.74 16.90
C PRO A 140 4.71 18.71 16.44
N THR A 141 3.52 18.21 16.11
CA THR A 141 2.37 19.02 15.67
C THR A 141 1.08 18.48 16.28
N ASN A 142 -0.02 19.23 16.13
CA ASN A 142 -1.37 18.82 16.54
C ASN A 142 -2.19 18.21 15.37
N TRP A 143 -1.51 17.71 14.33
CA TRP A 143 -2.16 17.09 13.18
C TRP A 143 -2.88 15.81 13.57
N ARG A 144 -4.01 15.53 12.90
CA ARG A 144 -4.89 14.40 13.21
C ARG A 144 -4.82 13.33 12.12
N SER A 145 -4.66 12.07 12.54
CA SER A 145 -4.69 10.91 11.64
C SER A 145 -6.05 10.81 10.95
N LEU A 146 -6.03 10.47 9.66
CA LEU A 146 -7.23 10.33 8.82
C LEU A 146 -8.11 9.15 9.24
N MET A 147 -7.51 8.07 9.75
CA MET A 147 -8.23 6.81 10.05
C MET A 147 -8.87 6.81 11.44
N PHE A 148 -8.18 7.36 12.45
CA PHE A 148 -8.59 7.21 13.85
C PHE A 148 -8.73 8.53 14.62
N GLY A 149 -8.49 9.68 14.00
CA GLY A 149 -8.69 11.01 14.59
C GLY A 149 -7.75 11.37 15.76
N GLY A 150 -6.79 10.48 16.08
CA GLY A 150 -5.71 10.68 17.04
C GLY A 150 -4.52 11.45 16.46
N SER A 151 -3.39 11.45 17.16
CA SER A 151 -2.13 12.02 16.66
C SER A 151 -1.69 11.35 15.36
N THR A 152 -1.00 12.10 14.49
CA THR A 152 -0.24 11.57 13.34
C THR A 152 1.18 11.17 13.70
N TRP A 153 1.55 11.29 14.97
CA TRP A 153 2.90 11.05 15.45
C TRP A 153 2.86 9.94 16.49
N GLU A 154 3.64 8.89 16.23
CA GLU A 154 3.80 7.73 17.12
C GLU A 154 5.25 7.69 17.62
N TRP A 155 5.44 7.36 18.91
CA TRP A 155 6.74 7.45 19.56
C TRP A 155 7.52 6.15 19.44
N ASP A 156 8.73 6.22 18.89
CA ASP A 156 9.65 5.08 18.83
C ASP A 156 10.60 5.08 20.04
N GLU A 157 10.42 4.10 20.92
CA GLU A 157 11.23 3.99 22.13
C GLU A 157 12.71 3.67 21.87
N SER A 158 13.06 3.07 20.73
CA SER A 158 14.46 2.76 20.36
C SER A 158 15.25 4.01 20.04
N THR A 159 14.67 4.91 19.24
CA THR A 159 15.37 6.10 18.72
C THR A 159 15.01 7.37 19.49
N LYS A 160 14.01 7.32 20.38
CA LYS A 160 13.51 8.47 21.15
C LYS A 160 13.08 9.62 20.24
N GLU A 161 12.40 9.28 19.15
CA GLU A 161 11.80 10.23 18.21
C GLU A 161 10.40 9.77 17.82
N TYR A 162 9.61 10.71 17.35
CA TYR A 162 8.34 10.42 16.71
C TYR A 162 8.55 10.13 15.23
N TYR A 163 7.83 9.15 14.68
CA TYR A 163 7.64 9.01 13.25
C TYR A 163 6.25 9.49 12.83
N LEU A 164 6.13 10.01 11.61
CA LEU A 164 4.85 10.43 11.05
C LEU A 164 4.10 9.24 10.47
N HIS A 165 2.80 9.21 10.73
CA HIS A 165 1.83 8.33 10.08
C HIS A 165 0.53 9.11 9.84
N SER A 166 0.10 9.23 8.58
CA SER A 166 -1.14 9.94 8.24
C SER A 166 -2.39 9.07 8.44
N PHE A 167 -2.23 7.75 8.38
CA PHE A 167 -3.29 6.76 8.46
C PHE A 167 -3.20 5.99 9.79
N CYS A 168 -3.06 4.65 9.79
CA CYS A 168 -2.82 3.89 11.01
C CYS A 168 -1.37 4.08 11.50
N LYS A 169 -1.10 3.72 12.77
CA LYS A 169 0.26 3.85 13.33
C LYS A 169 1.24 2.85 12.68
N GLU A 170 0.70 1.77 12.12
CA GLU A 170 1.42 0.75 11.34
C GLU A 170 1.69 1.20 9.89
N GLN A 171 1.27 2.41 9.50
CA GLN A 171 1.51 3.01 8.17
C GLN A 171 2.44 4.24 8.27
N PRO A 172 3.74 4.07 8.54
CA PRO A 172 4.69 5.17 8.53
C PRO A 172 4.80 5.83 7.15
N ASP A 173 4.71 7.16 7.13
CA ASP A 173 4.74 7.97 5.92
C ASP A 173 6.16 8.03 5.34
N LEU A 174 6.27 7.81 4.03
CA LEU A 174 7.52 7.96 3.29
C LEU A 174 7.86 9.46 3.13
N SER A 175 9.15 9.75 3.22
CA SER A 175 9.70 11.07 2.93
C SER A 175 9.89 11.20 1.43
N TRP A 176 9.25 12.19 0.80
CA TRP A 176 9.43 12.47 -0.63
C TRP A 176 10.37 13.64 -0.90
N GLU A 177 10.95 14.24 0.15
CA GLU A 177 11.86 15.37 0.06
C GLU A 177 13.32 14.95 -0.08
N ASN A 178 13.67 13.69 0.22
CA ASN A 178 15.05 13.23 0.16
C ASN A 178 15.41 12.80 -1.28
N PRO A 179 16.42 13.43 -1.91
CA PRO A 179 16.77 13.15 -3.30
C PRO A 179 17.36 11.75 -3.52
N GLU A 180 17.86 11.05 -2.48
CA GLU A 180 18.21 9.62 -2.62
C GLU A 180 16.98 8.75 -2.87
N ASP A 181 15.77 9.21 -2.49
CA ASP A 181 14.51 8.58 -2.88
C ASP A 181 14.17 8.76 -4.36
N SER A 182 14.99 9.45 -5.15
CA SER A 182 14.83 9.44 -6.61
C SER A 182 15.47 8.23 -7.29
N GLU A 183 16.30 7.45 -6.57
CA GLU A 183 16.91 6.21 -7.09
C GLU A 183 16.06 4.94 -6.88
N TRP A 184 14.79 5.11 -6.47
CA TRP A 184 13.77 4.04 -6.45
C TRP A 184 13.34 3.56 -7.86
N THR A 185 13.87 4.17 -8.93
CA THR A 185 13.61 3.82 -10.34
C THR A 185 14.75 3.06 -10.99
#